data_AF-J4J2K5-F1
#
_entry.id   AF-J4J2K5-F1
#
_cell.length_a   1.000
_cell.length_b   1.000
_cell.length_c   1.000
_cell.angle_alpha   90.00
_cell.angle_beta   90.00
_cell.angle_gamma   90.00
#
_symmetry.space_group_name_H-M   'P 1'
#
loop_
_entity.id
_entity.type
_entity.pdbx_description
1 polymer ?
#
loop_
_entity_poly.entity_id
_entity_poly.type
_entity_poly.pdbx_seq_one_letter_code
_entity_poly.pdbx_strand_id
1 'polypeptide(L)'
;MGYFEHVQRKTESAPPKSSEASPYMSMIERIEQRAYAMLSPEEQAASSYASVDPFADISPTDSELWIIVLSKAREIDKEFYARLYYMRGGGTQLVRNDRWGYVLRPIITGDNATGWLNWEQYQEEKHCLDGYVQQLVSLLRMVAYDGAV
;
A
#
# COMPACT_ATOMS: atom_id res chain seq x y z
N MET A 1 -55.65 -20.15 -18.80
CA MET A 1 -55.58 -19.89 -17.35
C MET A 1 -55.13 -21.19 -16.70
N GLY A 2 -53.88 -21.62 -16.82
CA GLY A 2 -52.72 -21.09 -16.11
C GLY A 2 -52.33 -22.12 -15.05
N TYR A 3 -51.48 -23.08 -15.43
CA TYR A 3 -51.08 -24.24 -14.63
C TYR A 3 -50.19 -23.82 -13.45
N PHE A 4 -50.46 -24.37 -12.26
CA PHE A 4 -49.54 -24.36 -11.13
C PHE A 4 -48.48 -25.43 -11.35
N GLU A 5 -47.22 -25.02 -11.46
CA GLU A 5 -46.07 -25.89 -11.20
C GLU A 5 -45.26 -25.35 -10.02
N HIS A 6 -44.88 -26.29 -9.18
CA HIS A 6 -44.20 -26.14 -7.91
C HIS A 6 -42.71 -25.83 -8.09
N VAL A 7 -42.19 -24.92 -7.23
CA VAL A 7 -40.92 -25.05 -6.47
C VAL A 7 -39.64 -25.10 -7.33
N GLN A 8 -38.75 -24.08 -7.32
CA GLN A 8 -37.83 -23.79 -6.21
C GLN A 8 -37.39 -22.31 -6.22
N ARG A 9 -37.42 -21.68 -5.04
CA ARG A 9 -36.62 -20.47 -4.76
C ARG A 9 -35.15 -20.85 -4.88
N LYS A 10 -34.46 -20.33 -5.89
CA LYS A 10 -33.00 -20.33 -5.94
C LYS A 10 -32.49 -19.26 -4.99
N THR A 11 -32.55 -19.53 -3.69
CA THR A 11 -31.63 -18.92 -2.72
C THR A 11 -30.25 -19.54 -2.98
N GLU A 12 -29.56 -19.05 -4.00
CA GLU A 12 -28.11 -19.11 -4.04
C GLU A 12 -27.61 -17.94 -3.18
N SER A 13 -27.63 -18.17 -1.86
CA SER A 13 -26.69 -17.51 -0.98
C SER A 13 -25.30 -17.85 -1.53
N ALA A 14 -24.69 -16.88 -2.22
CA ALA A 14 -23.30 -16.96 -2.61
C ALA A 14 -22.49 -17.42 -1.39
N PRO A 15 -21.59 -18.40 -1.54
CA PRO A 15 -20.74 -18.81 -0.44
C PRO A 15 -19.99 -17.58 0.09
N PRO A 16 -19.79 -17.44 1.41
CA PRO A 16 -18.98 -16.35 1.94
C PRO A 16 -17.63 -16.44 1.24
N LYS A 17 -17.23 -15.36 0.55
CA LYS A 17 -15.88 -15.25 -0.02
C LYS A 17 -14.92 -15.52 1.12
N SER A 18 -14.31 -16.70 1.11
CA SER A 18 -13.19 -17.02 1.97
C SER A 18 -12.20 -15.87 1.83
N SER A 19 -11.85 -15.28 2.96
CA SER A 19 -10.90 -14.20 3.13
C SER A 19 -9.50 -14.66 2.69
N GLU A 20 -9.30 -14.88 1.38
CA GLU A 20 -7.96 -14.92 0.81
C GLU A 20 -7.40 -13.51 0.97
N ALA A 21 -6.38 -13.38 1.81
CA ALA A 21 -5.69 -12.11 2.00
C ALA A 21 -5.24 -11.59 0.63
N SER A 22 -5.51 -10.32 0.36
CA SER A 22 -5.08 -9.61 -0.84
C SER A 22 -3.62 -9.94 -1.21
N PRO A 23 -3.26 -10.01 -2.51
CA PRO A 23 -1.88 -10.32 -2.91
C PRO A 23 -0.85 -9.38 -2.28
N TYR A 24 -1.23 -8.11 -2.05
CA TYR A 24 -0.40 -7.12 -1.35
C TYR A 24 -0.11 -7.53 0.11
N MET A 25 -1.10 -8.08 0.80
CA MET A 25 -0.97 -8.52 2.19
C MET A 25 -0.04 -9.72 2.32
N SER A 26 -0.22 -10.71 1.45
CA SER A 26 0.66 -11.88 1.43
C SER A 26 2.11 -11.51 1.12
N MET A 27 2.32 -10.53 0.23
CA MET A 27 3.65 -9.99 -0.08
C MET A 27 4.25 -9.29 1.12
N ILE A 28 3.52 -8.36 1.73
CA ILE A 28 4.08 -7.52 2.80
C ILE A 28 4.36 -8.32 4.07
N GLU A 29 3.53 -9.32 4.40
CA GLU A 29 3.78 -10.19 5.55
C GLU A 29 5.10 -10.94 5.44
N ARG A 30 5.44 -11.43 4.25
CA ARG A 30 6.73 -12.10 4.01
C ARG A 30 7.90 -11.13 4.16
N ILE A 31 7.73 -9.90 3.71
CA ILE A 31 8.75 -8.85 3.83
C ILE A 31 8.93 -8.45 5.30
N GLU A 32 7.84 -8.14 6.01
CA GLU A 32 7.87 -7.77 7.42
C GLU A 32 8.48 -8.89 8.28
N GLN A 33 8.11 -10.15 8.04
CA GLN A 33 8.67 -11.30 8.76
C GLN A 33 10.19 -11.42 8.56
N ARG A 34 10.67 -11.23 7.32
CA ARG A 34 12.11 -11.25 7.04
C ARG A 34 12.84 -10.09 7.68
N ALA A 35 12.30 -8.88 7.58
CA ALA A 35 12.87 -7.69 8.21
C ALA A 35 12.93 -7.86 9.74
N TYR A 36 11.84 -8.37 10.34
CA TYR A 36 11.75 -8.57 11.78
C TYR A 36 12.74 -9.62 12.29
N ALA A 37 12.95 -10.70 11.53
CA ALA A 37 13.93 -11.74 11.86
C ALA A 37 15.39 -11.24 11.84
N MET A 38 15.66 -10.10 11.18
CA MET A 38 16.99 -9.47 11.15
C MET A 38 17.23 -8.52 12.34
N LEU A 39 16.19 -8.17 13.09
CA LEU A 39 16.32 -7.32 14.29
C LEU A 39 16.96 -8.10 15.44
N SER A 40 17.68 -7.38 16.30
CA SER A 40 18.16 -7.91 17.58
C SER A 40 17.00 -8.23 18.54
N PRO A 41 17.21 -9.08 19.56
CA PRO A 41 16.16 -9.39 20.53
C PRO A 41 15.60 -8.17 21.27
N GLU A 42 16.42 -7.14 21.50
CA GLU A 42 15.98 -5.89 22.14
C GLU A 42 15.05 -5.09 21.22
N GLU A 43 15.38 -4.98 19.94
CA GLU A 43 14.54 -4.31 18.94
C GLU A 43 13.23 -5.08 18.69
N GLN A 44 13.28 -6.42 18.69
CA GLN A 44 12.09 -7.27 18.64
C GLN A 44 11.21 -7.13 19.89
N ALA A 45 11.79 -6.84 21.06
CA ALA A 45 10.99 -6.56 22.25
C ALA A 45 10.31 -5.18 22.20
N ALA A 46 10.88 -4.24 21.44
CA ALA A 46 10.40 -2.85 21.35
C ALA A 46 9.34 -2.63 20.25
N SER A 47 9.23 -3.51 19.25
CA SER A 47 8.28 -3.38 18.14
C SER A 47 7.58 -4.69 17.83
N SER A 48 6.34 -4.63 17.32
CA SER A 48 5.57 -5.79 16.87
C SER A 48 5.75 -6.11 15.38
N TYR A 49 6.44 -5.24 14.63
CA TYR A 49 6.75 -5.43 13.22
C TYR A 49 8.01 -4.66 12.82
N ALA A 50 8.56 -4.99 11.65
CA ALA A 50 9.63 -4.24 11.02
C ALA A 50 9.27 -3.98 9.56
N SER A 51 9.56 -2.80 9.05
CA SER A 51 9.37 -2.43 7.65
C SER A 51 10.66 -1.82 7.11
N VAL A 52 10.89 -2.00 5.81
CA VAL A 52 12.04 -1.48 5.07
C VAL A 52 11.52 -0.69 3.89
N ASP A 53 12.24 0.32 3.42
CA ASP A 53 11.87 0.99 2.18
C ASP A 53 12.31 0.12 0.99
N PRO A 54 11.38 -0.43 0.18
CA PRO A 54 11.71 -1.34 -0.90
C PRO A 54 12.48 -0.69 -2.06
N PHE A 55 12.58 0.64 -2.09
CA PHE A 55 13.16 1.38 -3.22
C PHE A 55 14.28 2.35 -2.77
N ALA A 56 14.79 2.19 -1.55
CA ALA A 56 15.83 3.03 -0.98
C ALA A 56 17.13 3.03 -1.79
N ASP A 57 17.53 1.87 -2.34
CA ASP A 57 18.77 1.73 -3.11
C ASP A 57 18.74 2.53 -4.43
N ILE A 58 17.55 2.76 -4.99
CA ILE A 58 17.37 3.41 -6.29
C ILE A 58 16.94 4.88 -6.14
N SER A 59 16.03 5.18 -5.19
CA SER A 59 15.59 6.55 -4.87
C SER A 59 15.77 6.83 -3.37
N PRO A 60 17.00 7.05 -2.88
CA PRO A 60 17.25 7.22 -1.45
C PRO A 60 16.74 8.57 -0.90
N THR A 61 16.63 9.59 -1.74
CA THR A 61 16.36 10.98 -1.31
C THR A 61 15.05 11.15 -0.54
N ASP A 62 14.02 10.36 -0.87
CA ASP A 62 12.73 10.41 -0.20
C ASP A 62 12.47 9.19 0.70
N SER A 63 13.50 8.39 0.97
CA SER A 63 13.37 7.14 1.73
C SER A 63 12.89 7.35 3.16
N GLU A 64 13.48 8.28 3.91
CA GLU A 64 13.05 8.60 5.27
C GLU A 64 11.58 9.05 5.32
N LEU A 65 11.16 9.85 4.33
CA LEU A 65 9.79 10.31 4.21
C LEU A 65 8.83 9.14 3.93
N TRP A 66 9.25 8.20 3.08
CA TRP A 66 8.48 6.97 2.83
C TRP A 66 8.38 6.08 4.05
N ILE A 67 9.44 5.92 4.85
CA ILE A 67 9.39 5.19 6.11
C ILE A 67 8.32 5.80 7.03
N ILE A 68 8.31 7.13 7.20
CA ILE A 68 7.30 7.81 8.02
C ILE A 68 5.88 7.57 7.50
N VAL A 69 5.66 7.71 6.19
CA VAL A 69 4.35 7.48 5.55
C VAL A 69 3.91 6.04 5.73
N LEU A 70 4.80 5.06 5.49
CA LEU A 70 4.49 3.64 5.60
C LEU A 70 4.18 3.23 7.04
N SER A 71 4.95 3.72 8.02
CA SER A 71 4.69 3.46 9.44
C SER A 71 3.31 3.99 9.87
N LYS A 72 2.96 5.23 9.49
CA LYS A 72 1.64 5.79 9.78
C LYS A 72 0.52 5.09 9.03
N ALA A 73 0.73 4.72 7.76
CA ALA A 73 -0.25 3.95 7.00
C ALA A 73 -0.53 2.60 7.69
N ARG A 74 0.51 1.95 8.23
CA ARG A 74 0.41 0.65 8.91
C ARG A 74 -0.45 0.71 10.17
N GLU A 75 -0.38 1.83 10.90
CA GLU A 75 -1.22 2.10 12.08
C GLU A 75 -2.69 2.32 11.71
N ILE A 76 -2.97 2.89 10.53
CA ILE A 76 -4.32 3.19 10.05
C ILE A 76 -5.00 1.92 9.52
N ASP A 77 -4.37 1.26 8.54
CA ASP A 77 -4.93 0.11 7.83
C ASP A 77 -3.79 -0.70 7.17
N LYS A 78 -3.70 -1.99 7.51
CA LYS A 78 -2.64 -2.87 7.00
C LYS A 78 -2.73 -3.09 5.48
N GLU A 79 -3.93 -3.16 4.91
CA GLU A 79 -4.15 -3.30 3.46
C GLU A 79 -3.76 -2.00 2.73
N PHE A 80 -4.10 -0.84 3.31
CA PHE A 80 -3.68 0.45 2.76
C PHE A 80 -2.16 0.58 2.72
N TYR A 81 -1.50 0.23 3.83
CA TYR A 81 -0.05 0.16 3.91
C TYR A 81 0.54 -0.78 2.85
N ALA A 82 -0.01 -1.98 2.69
CA ALA A 82 0.50 -2.96 1.73
C ALA A 82 0.45 -2.43 0.28
N ARG A 83 -0.62 -1.70 -0.08
CA ARG A 83 -0.76 -1.07 -1.39
C ARG A 83 0.19 0.11 -1.57
N LEU A 84 0.39 0.94 -0.53
CA LEU A 84 1.38 2.01 -0.58
C LEU A 84 2.80 1.47 -0.71
N TYR A 85 3.12 0.39 0.00
CA TYR A 85 4.39 -0.30 -0.10
C TYR A 85 4.63 -0.80 -1.53
N TYR A 86 3.61 -1.38 -2.16
CA TYR A 86 3.69 -1.77 -3.57
C TYR A 86 3.99 -0.59 -4.49
N MET A 87 3.27 0.53 -4.33
CA MET A 87 3.52 1.72 -5.15
C MET A 87 4.95 2.26 -4.96
N ARG A 88 5.47 2.25 -3.73
CA ARG A 88 6.87 2.63 -3.46
C ARG A 88 7.84 1.67 -4.14
N GLY A 89 7.64 0.36 -3.99
CA GLY A 89 8.46 -0.67 -4.60
C GLY A 89 8.51 -0.61 -6.14
N GLY A 90 7.46 -0.11 -6.79
CA GLY A 90 7.45 0.15 -8.24
C GLY A 90 8.21 1.39 -8.69
N GLY A 91 8.78 2.18 -7.76
CA GLY A 91 9.51 3.41 -8.09
C GLY A 91 8.62 4.65 -8.05
N THR A 92 7.85 4.81 -6.98
CA THR A 92 7.08 6.04 -6.73
C THR A 92 7.81 6.94 -5.73
N GLN A 93 7.86 8.23 -6.04
CA GLN A 93 8.39 9.27 -5.18
C GLN A 93 7.31 10.09 -4.48
N LEU A 94 7.67 10.65 -3.33
CA LEU A 94 6.88 11.67 -2.66
C LEU A 94 7.45 13.07 -2.96
N VAL A 95 6.64 13.91 -3.59
CA VAL A 95 7.04 15.26 -3.99
C VAL A 95 6.20 16.28 -3.25
N ARG A 96 6.85 17.31 -2.68
CA ARG A 96 6.15 18.38 -1.96
C ARG A 96 5.13 19.06 -2.87
N ASN A 97 3.96 19.36 -2.32
CA ASN A 97 2.90 20.08 -3.00
C ASN A 97 2.18 21.02 -2.04
N ASP A 98 2.00 22.28 -2.42
CA ASP A 98 1.45 23.32 -1.55
C ASP A 98 0.00 23.05 -1.13
N ARG A 99 -0.80 22.37 -1.96
CA ARG A 99 -2.21 22.12 -1.70
C ARG A 99 -2.45 20.83 -0.91
N TRP A 100 -1.65 19.80 -1.18
CA TRP A 100 -1.87 18.44 -0.65
C TRP A 100 -0.77 17.96 0.31
N GLY A 101 0.23 18.81 0.61
CA GLY A 101 1.39 18.44 1.41
C GLY A 101 2.42 17.68 0.57
N TYR A 102 2.08 16.46 0.18
CA TYR A 102 2.85 15.64 -0.77
C TYR A 102 1.95 15.01 -1.83
N VAL A 103 2.54 14.65 -2.96
CA VAL A 103 1.89 13.88 -4.04
C VAL A 103 2.78 12.74 -4.50
N LEU A 104 2.15 11.66 -4.96
CA LEU A 104 2.83 10.53 -5.59
C LEU A 104 3.27 10.90 -7.01
N ARG A 105 4.57 10.72 -7.31
CA ARG A 105 5.15 10.92 -8.65
C ARG A 105 5.90 9.65 -9.07
N PRO A 106 5.57 9.01 -10.21
CA PRO A 106 6.32 7.86 -10.67
C PRO A 106 7.70 8.27 -11.21
N ILE A 107 8.69 7.41 -11.01
CA ILE A 107 9.96 7.42 -11.75
C ILE A 107 9.75 6.54 -12.98
N ILE A 108 9.77 7.14 -14.17
CA ILE A 108 9.61 6.41 -15.44
C ILE A 108 11.00 6.10 -16.01
N THR A 109 11.34 4.82 -16.13
CA THR A 109 12.65 4.40 -16.64
C THR A 109 12.57 3.57 -17.92
N GLY A 110 11.39 3.03 -18.26
CA GLY A 110 11.26 2.10 -19.38
C GLY A 110 11.51 0.64 -19.01
N ASP A 111 11.70 0.33 -17.73
CA ASP A 111 11.89 -1.01 -17.21
C ASP A 111 11.32 -1.12 -15.78
N ASN A 112 10.85 -2.31 -15.40
CA ASN A 112 10.26 -2.53 -14.08
C ASN A 112 11.29 -2.81 -12.97
N ALA A 113 12.60 -2.77 -13.27
CA ALA A 113 13.64 -3.05 -12.29
C ALA A 113 14.13 -1.77 -11.59
N THR A 114 14.12 -0.64 -12.30
CA THR A 114 14.60 0.65 -11.79
C THR A 114 13.55 1.76 -11.74
N GLY A 115 12.29 1.41 -12.02
CA GLY A 115 11.14 2.30 -11.90
C GLY A 115 9.91 1.69 -12.57
N TRP A 116 9.02 2.56 -13.03
CA TRP A 116 7.86 2.18 -13.83
C TRP A 116 8.23 2.11 -15.32
N LEU A 117 7.65 1.15 -16.04
CA LEU A 117 7.81 0.99 -17.49
C LEU A 117 7.38 2.27 -18.23
N ASN A 118 6.21 2.79 -17.91
CA ASN A 118 5.65 3.98 -18.52
C ASN A 118 4.52 4.56 -17.66
N TRP A 119 4.01 5.72 -18.07
CA TRP A 119 2.94 6.41 -17.37
C TRP A 119 1.62 5.61 -17.34
N GLU A 120 1.31 4.88 -18.41
CA GLU A 120 0.07 4.10 -18.53
C GLU A 120 0.03 2.97 -17.49
N GLN A 121 1.11 2.19 -17.40
CA GLN A 121 1.27 1.16 -16.39
C GLN A 121 1.14 1.73 -14.98
N TYR A 122 1.82 2.85 -14.69
CA TYR A 122 1.69 3.48 -13.38
C TYR A 122 0.25 3.87 -13.05
N GLN A 123 -0.50 4.45 -14.00
CA GLN A 123 -1.89 4.82 -13.76
C GLN A 123 -2.77 3.59 -13.55
N GLU A 124 -2.56 2.53 -14.32
CA GLU A 124 -3.31 1.29 -14.16
C GLU A 124 -3.08 0.66 -12.78
N GLU A 125 -1.83 0.57 -12.34
CA GLU A 125 -1.45 0.01 -11.05
C GLU A 125 -1.88 0.89 -9.87
N LYS A 126 -1.90 2.22 -10.06
CA LYS A 126 -2.34 3.19 -9.05
C LYS A 126 -3.81 3.01 -8.65
N HIS A 127 -4.64 2.40 -9.50
CA HIS A 127 -6.03 2.08 -9.14
C HIS A 127 -6.16 1.20 -7.89
N CYS A 128 -5.09 0.50 -7.49
CA CYS A 128 -5.08 -0.19 -6.20
C CYS A 128 -5.36 0.75 -5.01
N LEU A 129 -5.17 2.06 -5.15
CA LEU A 129 -5.41 3.07 -4.11
C LEU A 129 -6.80 3.73 -4.17
N ASP A 130 -7.66 3.40 -5.12
CA ASP A 130 -8.93 4.12 -5.34
C ASP A 130 -9.85 4.10 -4.10
N GLY A 131 -9.86 2.98 -3.36
CA GLY A 131 -10.60 2.85 -2.10
C GLY A 131 -9.99 3.63 -0.91
N TYR A 132 -8.80 4.19 -1.08
CA TYR A 132 -7.99 4.81 -0.02
C TYR A 132 -7.62 6.27 -0.28
N VAL A 133 -8.20 6.91 -1.31
CA VAL A 133 -7.83 8.27 -1.74
C VAL A 133 -7.94 9.28 -0.60
N GLN A 134 -8.99 9.21 0.22
CA GLN A 134 -9.16 10.15 1.34
C GLN A 134 -8.13 9.90 2.45
N GLN A 135 -7.87 8.64 2.80
CA GLN A 135 -6.83 8.26 3.76
C GLN A 135 -5.46 8.72 3.29
N LEU A 136 -5.15 8.54 2.00
CA LEU A 136 -3.91 8.98 1.39
C LEU A 136 -3.73 10.48 1.49
N VAL A 137 -4.72 11.26 1.05
CA VAL A 137 -4.64 12.74 1.10
C VAL A 137 -4.48 13.22 2.55
N SER A 138 -5.22 12.61 3.49
CA SER A 138 -5.11 12.95 4.92
C SER A 138 -3.71 12.65 5.46
N LEU A 139 -3.18 11.47 5.16
CA LEU A 139 -1.85 11.02 5.60
C LEU A 139 -0.74 11.92 5.04
N LEU A 140 -0.75 12.20 3.74
CA LEU A 140 0.27 13.03 3.10
C LEU A 140 0.27 14.48 3.62
N ARG A 141 -0.92 15.02 3.92
CA ARG A 141 -1.05 16.33 4.57
C ARG A 141 -0.51 16.30 6.00
N MET A 142 -0.90 15.31 6.79
CA MET A 142 -0.40 15.14 8.16
C MET A 142 1.13 15.12 8.17
N VAL A 143 1.75 14.27 7.36
CA VAL A 143 3.23 14.17 7.29
C VAL A 143 3.89 15.49 6.84
N ALA A 144 3.23 16.25 5.96
CA ALA A 144 3.76 17.52 5.48
C ALA A 144 3.76 18.65 6.52
N TYR A 145 2.84 18.61 7.49
CA TYR A 145 2.60 19.71 8.43
C TYR A 145 2.87 19.35 9.90
N ASP A 146 2.79 18.07 10.29
CA ASP A 146 3.13 17.61 11.64
C ASP A 146 4.64 17.41 11.84
N GLY A 147 5.43 17.39 10.75
CA GLY A 147 6.90 17.43 10.81
C GLY A 147 7.50 18.83 11.05
N ALA A 148 6.66 19.83 11.35
CA ALA A 148 7.07 21.22 11.59
C ALA A 148 7.19 21.58 13.08
N VAL A 149 7.56 20.61 13.93
CA VAL A 149 7.81 20.82 15.37
C VAL A 149 9.30 20.81 15.64
#